data_AF-A0A535ZUC7-F1
#
_entry.id   AF-A0A535ZUC7-F1
#
_cell.length_a   1.000
_cell.length_b   1.000
_cell.length_c   1.000
_cell.angle_alpha   90.00
_cell.angle_beta   90.00
_cell.angle_gamma   90.00
#
_symmetry.space_group_name_H-M   'P 1'
#
loop_
_entity.id
_entity.type
_entity.pdbx_description
1 polymer ?
#
loop_
_entity_poly.entity_id
_entity_poly.type
_entity_poly.pdbx_seq_one_letter_code
_entity_poly.pdbx_strand_id
1 'polypeptide(L)'
;MPIGDFLRRRPDAMTCQACGSPLPPGAIFCPACGVKVDDPQAEPLHIVDRTTGLFNDRFVRPVLEDELARAHRYQRNLGVLLVEANGAGTADEALKTMAAALAGTVRDVDTPGVLGRTPPQLLAILPDTDVAGTAHAANRVLSAVNEALKPSGGHAVVGLVCIRPGQRVRAGAVIESASRSLRSGRPEMMGKPA
;
A
#
# COMPACT_ATOMS: atom_id res chain seq x y z
N MET A 1 -4.70 43.09 -37.92
CA MET A 1 -4.81 42.15 -36.78
C MET A 1 -4.03 42.73 -35.62
N PRO A 2 -4.58 42.80 -34.39
CA PRO A 2 -3.93 43.49 -33.28
C PRO A 2 -2.75 42.66 -32.73
N ILE A 3 -1.71 43.36 -32.27
CA ILE A 3 -0.45 42.83 -31.71
C ILE A 3 -0.66 41.94 -30.47
N GLY A 4 -1.87 41.92 -29.88
CA GLY A 4 -2.21 41.18 -28.67
C GLY A 4 -2.22 39.65 -28.79
N ASP A 5 -2.26 39.09 -30.00
CA ASP A 5 -2.32 37.64 -30.20
C ASP A 5 -0.96 36.93 -30.22
N PHE A 6 0.15 37.67 -30.37
CA PHE A 6 1.50 37.09 -30.33
C PHE A 6 1.99 36.75 -28.92
N LEU A 7 1.34 37.28 -27.87
CA LEU A 7 1.66 36.94 -26.47
C LEU A 7 0.86 35.74 -25.92
N ARG A 8 0.05 35.06 -26.76
CA ARG A 8 -0.77 33.90 -26.37
C ARG A 8 -0.34 32.59 -27.03
N ARG A 9 0.95 32.33 -27.06
CA ARG A 9 1.44 30.94 -27.12
C ARG A 9 2.40 30.70 -25.98
N ARG A 10 1.83 30.53 -24.78
CA ARG A 10 2.56 29.90 -23.67
C ARG A 10 2.67 28.41 -24.03
N PRO A 11 3.87 27.80 -23.89
CA PRO A 11 4.04 26.39 -24.19
C PRO A 11 3.09 25.56 -23.34
N ASP A 12 2.53 24.53 -23.97
CA ASP A 12 1.53 23.63 -23.42
C ASP A 12 1.95 23.07 -22.07
N ALA A 13 0.97 22.90 -21.19
CA ALA A 13 1.15 22.29 -19.88
C ALA A 13 1.95 20.98 -20.00
N MET A 14 3.19 20.96 -19.52
CA MET A 14 3.91 19.69 -19.40
C MET A 14 3.22 18.85 -18.33
N THR A 15 3.07 17.56 -18.55
CA THR A 15 2.59 16.66 -17.50
C THR A 15 3.73 16.38 -16.52
N CYS A 16 3.41 16.32 -15.24
CA CYS A 16 4.36 15.92 -14.22
C CYS A 16 4.78 14.46 -14.45
N GLN A 17 6.07 14.21 -14.61
CA GLN A 17 6.61 12.86 -14.82
C GLN A 17 6.35 11.92 -13.63
N ALA A 18 6.13 12.47 -12.44
CA ALA A 18 5.91 11.71 -11.22
C ALA A 18 4.44 11.34 -10.95
N CYS A 19 3.47 12.19 -11.35
CA CYS A 19 2.05 11.96 -11.04
C CYS A 19 1.07 12.17 -12.19
N GLY A 20 1.55 12.56 -13.38
CA GLY A 20 0.73 12.77 -14.57
C GLY A 20 -0.11 14.06 -14.57
N SER A 21 -0.18 14.82 -13.47
CA SER A 21 -0.95 16.08 -13.42
C SER A 21 -0.41 17.11 -14.41
N PRO A 22 -1.27 17.90 -15.09
CA PRO A 22 -0.81 19.02 -15.89
C PRO A 22 -0.07 20.04 -15.01
N LEU A 23 1.08 20.52 -15.49
CA LEU A 23 1.88 21.55 -14.84
C LEU A 23 1.60 22.91 -15.46
N PRO A 24 1.45 23.96 -14.64
CA PRO A 24 1.40 25.32 -15.17
C PRO A 24 2.76 25.71 -15.78
N PRO A 25 2.78 26.62 -16.77
CA PRO A 25 4.02 27.06 -17.39
C PRO A 25 5.01 27.64 -16.36
N GLY A 26 6.26 27.15 -16.38
CA GLY A 26 7.32 27.61 -15.47
C GLY A 26 7.25 27.06 -14.04
N ALA A 27 6.46 26.01 -13.79
CA ALA A 27 6.39 25.37 -12.48
C ALA A 27 7.74 24.72 -12.11
N ILE A 28 8.35 25.16 -11.00
CA ILE A 28 9.52 24.51 -10.39
C ILE A 28 9.09 23.26 -9.60
N PHE A 29 7.92 23.32 -8.96
CA PHE A 29 7.30 22.23 -8.23
C PHE A 29 5.91 21.90 -8.78
N CYS A 30 5.53 20.62 -8.77
CA CYS A 30 4.19 20.20 -9.14
C CYS A 30 3.18 20.62 -8.06
N PRO A 31 2.14 21.42 -8.37
CA PRO A 31 1.14 21.81 -7.39
C PRO A 31 0.27 20.64 -6.92
N ALA A 32 0.22 19.55 -7.69
CA ALA A 32 -0.54 18.37 -7.33
C ALA A 32 0.25 17.44 -6.40
N CYS A 33 1.55 17.22 -6.63
CA CYS A 33 2.33 16.22 -5.87
C CYS A 33 3.59 16.71 -5.17
N GLY A 34 3.90 18.00 -5.25
CA GLY A 34 5.00 18.62 -4.52
C GLY A 34 6.40 18.25 -5.04
N VAL A 35 6.52 17.38 -6.06
CA VAL A 35 7.82 17.03 -6.62
C VAL A 35 8.42 18.18 -7.41
N LYS A 36 9.74 18.24 -7.43
CA LYS A 36 10.47 19.13 -8.32
C LYS A 36 10.34 18.64 -9.76
N VAL A 37 9.97 19.51 -10.68
CA VAL A 37 9.62 19.14 -12.07
C VAL A 37 10.85 18.78 -12.90
N ASP A 38 12.00 19.37 -12.58
CA ASP A 38 13.27 19.23 -13.29
C ASP A 38 14.14 18.08 -12.76
N ASP A 39 13.67 17.34 -11.76
CA ASP A 39 14.37 16.21 -11.17
C ASP A 39 13.71 14.88 -11.61
N PRO A 40 14.36 14.09 -12.48
CA PRO A 40 13.83 12.80 -12.95
C PRO A 40 13.68 11.76 -11.83
N GLN A 41 14.35 11.95 -10.69
CA GLN A 41 14.25 11.06 -9.54
C GLN A 41 13.28 11.58 -8.47
N ALA A 42 12.62 12.71 -8.70
CA ALA A 42 11.69 13.26 -7.71
C ALA A 42 10.40 12.44 -7.66
N GLU A 43 10.27 11.66 -6.58
CA GLU A 43 9.06 10.88 -6.29
C GLU A 43 8.00 11.71 -5.57
N PRO A 44 6.70 11.49 -5.85
CA PRO A 44 5.60 12.18 -5.18
C PRO A 44 5.73 12.13 -3.66
N LEU A 45 5.65 13.28 -3.00
CA LEU A 45 5.66 13.37 -1.53
C LEU A 45 4.31 12.96 -0.90
N HIS A 46 3.38 12.45 -1.69
CA HIS A 46 2.09 11.99 -1.17
C HIS A 46 2.31 10.91 -0.13
N ILE A 47 1.56 11.00 0.96
CA ILE A 47 1.48 9.94 1.97
C ILE A 47 0.48 8.86 1.54
N VAL A 48 -0.52 9.28 0.77
CA VAL A 48 -1.68 8.47 0.37
C VAL A 48 -1.60 8.14 -1.12
N ASP A 49 -1.90 6.90 -1.45
CA ASP A 49 -2.09 6.43 -2.81
C ASP A 49 -3.40 7.00 -3.40
N ARG A 50 -3.32 7.68 -4.53
CA ARG A 50 -4.45 8.42 -5.12
C ARG A 50 -5.55 7.52 -5.67
N THR A 51 -5.22 6.29 -6.06
CA THR A 51 -6.18 5.35 -6.64
C THR A 51 -7.05 4.75 -5.54
N THR A 52 -6.43 4.45 -4.40
CA THR A 52 -7.04 3.64 -3.33
C THR A 52 -7.45 4.45 -2.10
N GLY A 53 -6.83 5.60 -1.85
CA GLY A 53 -7.00 6.36 -0.60
C GLY A 53 -6.27 5.76 0.61
N LEU A 54 -5.52 4.67 0.43
CA LEU A 54 -4.70 4.05 1.47
C LEU A 54 -3.30 4.67 1.52
N PHE A 55 -2.51 4.36 2.54
CA PHE A 55 -1.10 4.73 2.55
C PHE A 55 -0.36 4.12 1.35
N ASN A 56 0.60 4.84 0.79
CA ASN A 56 1.43 4.29 -0.28
C ASN A 56 2.61 3.46 0.27
N ASP A 57 3.32 2.79 -0.63
CA ASP A 57 4.45 1.92 -0.29
C ASP A 57 5.54 2.66 0.51
N ARG A 58 5.84 3.90 0.10
CA ARG A 58 6.85 4.75 0.72
C ARG A 58 6.51 5.11 2.16
N PHE A 59 5.23 5.19 2.51
CA PHE A 59 4.78 5.49 3.87
C PHE A 59 4.54 4.23 4.70
N VAL A 60 3.92 3.20 4.13
CA VAL A 60 3.55 1.99 4.88
C VAL A 60 4.78 1.19 5.34
N ARG A 61 5.89 1.22 4.59
CA ARG A 61 7.15 0.54 4.97
C ARG A 61 7.78 1.15 6.24
N PRO A 62 8.03 2.46 6.33
CA PRO A 62 8.47 3.09 7.58
C PRO A 62 7.49 2.85 8.75
N VAL A 63 6.18 2.90 8.52
CA VAL A 63 5.21 2.60 9.59
C VAL A 63 5.35 1.17 10.08
N LEU A 64 5.57 0.20 9.19
CA LEU A 64 5.87 -1.18 9.60
C LEU A 64 7.16 -1.26 10.42
N GLU A 65 8.24 -0.57 10.04
CA GLU A 65 9.46 -0.53 10.85
C GLU A 65 9.21 0.05 12.26
N ASP A 66 8.44 1.13 12.36
CA ASP A 66 8.09 1.75 13.63
C ASP A 66 7.24 0.82 14.50
N GLU A 67 6.24 0.14 13.92
CA GLU A 67 5.40 -0.82 14.65
C GLU A 67 6.19 -2.06 15.08
N LEU A 68 7.13 -2.55 14.27
CA LEU A 68 8.05 -3.61 14.67
C LEU A 68 8.94 -3.18 15.84
N ALA A 69 9.44 -1.93 15.82
CA ALA A 69 10.23 -1.38 16.92
C ALA A 69 9.40 -1.22 18.20
N ARG A 70 8.13 -0.78 18.09
CA ARG A 70 7.18 -0.70 19.22
C ARG A 70 6.88 -2.09 19.78
N ALA A 71 6.55 -3.05 18.93
CA ALA A 71 6.27 -4.43 19.32
C ALA A 71 7.46 -5.08 20.04
N HIS A 72 8.69 -4.86 19.54
CA HIS A 72 9.91 -5.28 20.20
C HIS A 72 10.09 -4.63 21.59
N ARG A 73 9.94 -3.30 21.67
CA ARG A 73 10.15 -2.55 22.92
C ARG A 73 9.12 -2.89 23.99
N TYR A 74 7.86 -3.03 23.61
CA TYR A 74 6.75 -3.23 24.54
C TYR A 74 6.34 -4.69 24.69
N GLN A 75 7.07 -5.63 24.07
CA GLN A 75 6.77 -7.06 24.11
C GLN A 75 5.32 -7.35 23.66
N ARG A 76 4.88 -6.69 22.60
CA ARG A 76 3.52 -6.86 22.06
C ARG A 76 3.54 -7.74 20.82
N ASN A 77 2.39 -8.34 20.53
CA ASN A 77 2.18 -9.08 19.29
C ASN A 77 1.96 -8.10 18.13
N LEU A 78 2.40 -8.48 16.94
CA LEU A 78 2.13 -7.73 15.71
C LEU A 78 1.75 -8.73 14.62
N GLY A 79 0.57 -8.51 14.02
CA GLY A 79 0.11 -9.24 12.85
C GLY A 79 0.38 -8.42 11.58
N VAL A 80 0.72 -9.10 10.49
CA VAL A 80 0.87 -8.48 9.18
C VAL A 80 0.18 -9.33 8.13
N LEU A 81 -0.65 -8.70 7.30
CA LEU A 81 -1.30 -9.33 6.17
C LEU A 81 -0.74 -8.76 4.87
N LEU A 82 -0.49 -9.64 3.90
CA LEU A 82 -0.21 -9.29 2.51
C LEU A 82 -1.33 -9.85 1.65
N VAL A 83 -2.08 -8.96 1.00
CA VAL A 83 -3.20 -9.31 0.13
C VAL A 83 -2.78 -9.07 -1.31
N GLU A 84 -2.86 -10.09 -2.16
CA GLU A 84 -2.58 -9.98 -3.60
C GLU A 84 -3.81 -10.42 -4.38
N ALA A 85 -4.16 -9.69 -5.45
CA ALA A 85 -5.20 -10.11 -6.37
C ALA A 85 -4.64 -10.62 -7.70
N ASN A 86 -5.32 -11.63 -8.23
CA ASN A 86 -5.09 -12.25 -9.52
C ASN A 86 -6.41 -12.28 -10.31
N GLY A 87 -6.36 -12.10 -11.63
CA GLY A 87 -7.53 -12.26 -12.51
C GLY A 87 -7.70 -11.18 -13.57
N ALA A 88 -8.86 -11.17 -14.23
CA ALA A 88 -9.16 -10.33 -15.38
C ALA A 88 -9.60 -8.92 -14.94
N GLY A 89 -8.90 -7.90 -15.43
CA GLY A 89 -9.18 -6.50 -15.10
C GLY A 89 -7.91 -5.66 -15.16
N THR A 90 -8.04 -4.34 -14.99
CA THR A 90 -6.87 -3.48 -14.81
C THR A 90 -6.37 -3.58 -13.37
N ALA A 91 -5.06 -3.47 -13.20
CA ALA A 91 -4.43 -3.47 -11.88
C ALA A 91 -5.01 -2.38 -10.95
N ASP A 92 -5.31 -1.21 -11.52
CA ASP A 92 -5.84 -0.07 -10.77
C ASP A 92 -7.27 -0.29 -10.27
N GLU A 93 -8.15 -0.90 -11.07
CA GLU A 93 -9.52 -1.23 -10.64
C GLU A 93 -9.51 -2.34 -9.57
N ALA A 94 -8.64 -3.34 -9.72
CA ALA A 94 -8.44 -4.36 -8.71
C ALA A 94 -7.94 -3.74 -7.39
N LEU A 95 -6.92 -2.89 -7.42
CA LEU A 95 -6.40 -2.17 -6.25
C LEU A 95 -7.49 -1.35 -5.56
N LYS A 96 -8.26 -0.57 -6.32
CA LYS A 96 -9.33 0.27 -5.79
C LYS A 96 -10.40 -0.57 -5.09
N THR A 97 -10.79 -1.68 -5.70
CA THR A 97 -11.80 -2.60 -5.18
C THR A 97 -11.30 -3.31 -3.90
N MET A 98 -10.07 -3.83 -3.94
CA MET A 98 -9.42 -4.46 -2.78
C MET A 98 -9.27 -3.47 -1.62
N ALA A 99 -8.87 -2.23 -1.90
CA ALA A 99 -8.62 -1.22 -0.89
C ALA A 99 -9.89 -0.82 -0.15
N ALA A 100 -11.00 -0.62 -0.86
CA ALA A 100 -12.30 -0.33 -0.24
C ALA A 100 -12.76 -1.49 0.67
N ALA A 101 -12.62 -2.74 0.21
CA ALA A 101 -12.97 -3.92 1.00
C ALA A 101 -12.05 -4.11 2.23
N LEU A 102 -10.74 -3.88 2.08
CA LEU A 102 -9.77 -3.96 3.17
C LEU A 102 -10.06 -2.87 4.22
N ALA A 103 -10.22 -1.61 3.81
CA ALA A 103 -10.51 -0.50 4.72
C ALA A 103 -11.82 -0.71 5.50
N GLY A 104 -12.83 -1.32 4.89
CA GLY A 104 -14.10 -1.65 5.56
C GLY A 104 -14.05 -2.85 6.50
N THR A 105 -12.95 -3.60 6.54
CA THR A 105 -12.83 -4.82 7.36
C THR A 105 -11.87 -4.69 8.54
N VAL A 106 -10.79 -3.92 8.38
CA VAL A 106 -9.79 -3.65 9.42
C VAL A 106 -10.30 -2.63 10.45
N ARG A 107 -9.64 -2.56 11.62
CA ARG A 107 -9.98 -1.63 12.71
C ARG A 107 -9.34 -0.27 12.47
N ASP A 108 -9.82 0.77 13.17
CA ASP A 108 -9.28 2.14 13.07
C ASP A 108 -7.79 2.24 13.44
N VAL A 109 -7.29 1.31 14.28
CA VAL A 109 -5.88 1.25 14.69
C VAL A 109 -4.99 0.47 13.73
N ASP A 110 -5.59 -0.28 12.80
CA ASP A 110 -4.86 -1.03 11.80
C ASP A 110 -4.39 -0.10 10.68
N THR A 111 -3.24 -0.37 10.09
CA THR A 111 -2.66 0.47 9.02
C THR A 111 -2.65 -0.27 7.70
N PRO A 112 -3.66 -0.06 6.82
CA PRO A 112 -3.65 -0.56 5.45
C PRO A 112 -2.84 0.36 4.51
N GLY A 113 -2.13 -0.24 3.55
CA GLY A 113 -1.37 0.48 2.53
C GLY A 113 -1.16 -0.31 1.24
N VAL A 114 -0.90 0.38 0.15
CA VAL A 114 -0.53 -0.21 -1.15
C VAL A 114 0.95 -0.55 -1.14
N LEU A 115 1.28 -1.82 -1.38
CA LEU A 115 2.66 -2.31 -1.45
C LEU A 115 3.16 -2.45 -2.90
N GLY A 116 2.26 -2.80 -3.82
CA GLY A 116 2.61 -3.07 -5.21
C GLY A 116 1.41 -2.90 -6.14
N ARG A 117 1.68 -2.54 -7.40
CA ARG A 117 0.64 -2.37 -8.42
C ARG A 117 0.52 -3.53 -9.41
N THR A 118 1.64 -4.15 -9.76
CA THR A 118 1.67 -5.25 -10.73
C THR A 118 2.55 -6.39 -10.20
N PRO A 119 1.98 -7.43 -9.57
CA PRO A 119 0.54 -7.60 -9.29
C PRO A 119 0.00 -6.61 -8.23
N PRO A 120 -1.33 -6.37 -8.19
CA PRO A 120 -1.99 -5.58 -7.14
C PRO A 120 -1.74 -6.16 -5.76
N GLN A 121 -1.04 -5.43 -4.90
CA GLN A 121 -0.67 -5.86 -3.55
C GLN A 121 -0.99 -4.79 -2.50
N LEU A 122 -1.69 -5.19 -1.44
CA LEU A 122 -1.96 -4.39 -0.26
C LEU A 122 -1.30 -5.04 0.97
N LEU A 123 -0.81 -4.21 1.87
CA LEU A 123 -0.29 -4.58 3.18
C LEU A 123 -1.26 -4.08 4.25
N ALA A 124 -1.52 -4.88 5.29
CA ALA A 124 -2.19 -4.41 6.50
C ALA A 124 -1.34 -4.74 7.72
N ILE A 125 -1.02 -3.71 8.50
CA ILE A 125 -0.31 -3.82 9.77
C ILE A 125 -1.37 -3.86 10.88
N LEU A 126 -1.32 -4.89 11.72
CA LEU A 126 -2.30 -5.16 12.78
C LEU A 126 -1.60 -5.11 14.15
N PRO A 127 -1.48 -3.92 14.78
CA PRO A 127 -0.90 -3.78 16.11
C PRO A 127 -1.64 -4.62 17.15
N ASP A 128 -0.92 -5.08 18.17
CA ASP A 128 -1.47 -5.79 19.33
C ASP A 128 -2.33 -7.00 18.97
N THR A 129 -2.01 -7.66 17.85
CA THR A 129 -2.79 -8.76 17.29
C THR A 129 -1.98 -10.06 17.34
N ASP A 130 -2.51 -11.05 18.05
CA ASP A 130 -1.90 -12.37 18.19
C ASP A 130 -2.17 -13.28 16.97
N VAL A 131 -1.77 -14.54 17.05
CA VAL A 131 -1.91 -15.51 15.95
C VAL A 131 -3.39 -15.75 15.60
N ALA A 132 -4.23 -15.92 16.61
CA ALA A 132 -5.65 -16.19 16.40
C ALA A 132 -6.38 -14.98 15.81
N GLY A 133 -6.09 -13.78 16.32
CA GLY A 133 -6.60 -12.52 15.81
C GLY A 133 -6.15 -12.23 14.38
N THR A 134 -4.88 -12.49 14.07
CA THR A 134 -4.32 -12.29 12.72
C THR A 134 -4.97 -13.25 11.72
N ALA A 135 -5.13 -14.53 12.08
CA ALA A 135 -5.81 -15.51 11.24
C ALA A 135 -7.30 -15.16 11.03
N HIS A 136 -7.98 -14.69 12.08
CA HIS A 136 -9.37 -14.24 11.98
C HIS A 136 -9.51 -13.02 11.06
N ALA A 137 -8.62 -12.03 11.20
CA ALA A 137 -8.56 -10.86 10.32
C ALA A 137 -8.29 -11.29 8.86
N ALA A 138 -7.31 -12.16 8.63
CA ALA A 138 -6.97 -12.67 7.31
C ALA A 138 -8.19 -13.30 6.61
N ASN A 139 -8.95 -14.15 7.30
CA ASN A 139 -10.15 -14.78 6.74
C ASN A 139 -11.26 -13.77 6.43
N ARG A 140 -11.46 -12.78 7.32
CA ARG A 140 -12.45 -11.71 7.08
C ARG A 140 -12.07 -10.86 5.87
N VAL A 141 -10.81 -10.43 5.79
CA VAL A 141 -10.28 -9.66 4.66
C VAL A 141 -10.41 -10.46 3.37
N LEU A 142 -9.96 -11.71 3.35
CA LEU A 142 -10.02 -12.58 2.18
C LEU A 142 -11.45 -12.76 1.68
N SER A 143 -12.41 -13.01 2.58
CA SER A 143 -13.82 -13.15 2.22
C SER A 143 -14.39 -11.86 1.62
N ALA A 144 -14.13 -10.71 2.25
CA ALA A 144 -14.65 -9.43 1.77
C ALA A 144 -14.03 -9.01 0.43
N VAL A 145 -12.72 -9.17 0.28
CA VAL A 145 -12.01 -8.82 -0.96
C VAL A 145 -12.45 -9.74 -2.11
N ASN A 146 -12.58 -11.05 -1.88
CA ASN A 146 -13.08 -11.96 -2.91
C ASN A 146 -14.51 -11.61 -3.32
N GLU A 147 -15.41 -11.30 -2.37
CA GLU A 147 -16.77 -10.86 -2.70
C GLU A 147 -16.76 -9.62 -3.61
N ALA A 148 -15.90 -8.65 -3.29
CA ALA A 148 -15.78 -7.41 -4.06
C ALA A 148 -15.17 -7.63 -5.46
N LEU A 149 -14.26 -8.60 -5.62
CA LEU A 149 -13.59 -8.90 -6.90
C LEU A 149 -14.38 -9.84 -7.81
N LYS A 150 -15.40 -10.54 -7.30
CA LYS A 150 -16.25 -11.46 -8.09
C LYS A 150 -16.79 -10.85 -9.40
N PRO A 151 -17.31 -9.61 -9.45
CA PRO A 151 -17.87 -9.04 -10.67
C PRO A 151 -16.84 -8.92 -11.81
N SER A 152 -15.56 -8.74 -11.47
CA SER A 152 -14.47 -8.66 -12.44
C SER A 152 -13.87 -10.03 -12.77
N GLY A 153 -14.32 -11.11 -12.12
CA GLY A 153 -13.70 -12.43 -12.25
C GLY A 153 -12.31 -12.51 -11.59
N GLY A 154 -12.01 -11.62 -10.65
CA GLY A 154 -10.79 -11.63 -9.87
C GLY A 154 -10.90 -12.49 -8.61
N HIS A 155 -9.77 -12.93 -8.10
CA HIS A 155 -9.66 -13.56 -6.79
C HIS A 155 -8.44 -13.01 -6.05
N ALA A 156 -8.49 -13.01 -4.73
CA ALA A 156 -7.39 -12.62 -3.87
C ALA A 156 -6.83 -13.81 -3.11
N VAL A 157 -5.56 -13.70 -2.76
CA VAL A 157 -4.84 -14.57 -1.85
C VAL A 157 -4.26 -13.72 -0.72
N VAL A 158 -4.19 -14.28 0.48
CA VAL A 158 -3.69 -13.58 1.66
C VAL A 158 -2.54 -14.38 2.27
N GLY A 159 -1.37 -13.77 2.36
CA GLY A 159 -0.29 -14.19 3.23
C GLY A 159 -0.41 -13.54 4.60
N LEU A 160 -0.08 -14.26 5.65
CA LEU A 160 -0.14 -13.74 7.01
C LEU A 160 1.12 -14.09 7.80
N VAL A 161 1.63 -13.10 8.53
CA VAL A 161 2.83 -13.20 9.36
C VAL A 161 2.47 -12.72 10.76
N CYS A 162 2.86 -13.50 11.76
CA CYS A 162 2.76 -13.09 13.16
C CYS A 162 4.16 -12.95 13.75
N ILE A 163 4.44 -11.78 14.31
CA ILE A 163 5.70 -11.50 14.99
C ILE A 163 5.51 -11.79 16.48
N ARG A 164 6.38 -12.65 17.03
CA ARG A 164 6.37 -12.93 18.47
C ARG A 164 6.83 -11.70 19.29
N PRO A 165 6.36 -11.56 20.53
CA PRO A 165 6.79 -10.51 21.44
C PRO A 165 8.31 -10.42 21.56
N GLY A 166 8.82 -9.19 21.57
CA GLY A 166 10.22 -8.91 21.85
C GLY A 166 11.20 -9.28 20.75
N GLN A 167 10.73 -9.68 19.58
CA GLN A 167 11.60 -10.05 18.48
C GLN A 167 12.00 -8.81 17.69
N ARG A 168 13.29 -8.69 17.38
CA ARG A 168 13.82 -7.64 16.51
C ARG A 168 13.86 -8.15 15.08
N VAL A 169 12.99 -7.59 14.25
CA VAL A 169 12.81 -7.92 12.83
C VAL A 169 12.72 -6.63 12.02
N ARG A 170 13.07 -6.69 10.74
CA ARG A 170 12.96 -5.57 9.80
C ARG A 170 11.78 -5.76 8.86
N ALA A 171 11.19 -4.67 8.39
CA ALA A 171 10.03 -4.69 7.49
C ALA A 171 10.30 -5.52 6.22
N GLY A 172 11.49 -5.40 5.63
CA GLY A 172 11.87 -6.19 4.45
C GLY A 172 11.73 -7.70 4.67
N ALA A 173 12.22 -8.23 5.78
CA ALA A 173 12.14 -9.65 6.11
C ALA A 173 10.69 -10.10 6.40
N VAL A 174 9.88 -9.22 7.00
CA VAL A 174 8.45 -9.49 7.24
C VAL A 174 7.68 -9.56 5.93
N ILE A 175 7.93 -8.64 5.00
CA ILE A 175 7.29 -8.62 3.67
C ILE A 175 7.68 -9.85 2.83
N GLU A 176 8.96 -10.26 2.88
CA GLU A 176 9.41 -11.50 2.24
C GLU A 176 8.73 -12.74 2.85
N SER A 177 8.61 -12.80 4.17
CA SER A 177 7.90 -13.88 4.87
C SER A 177 6.41 -13.88 4.51
N ALA A 178 5.76 -12.71 4.45
CA ALA A 178 4.36 -12.59 4.02
C ALA A 178 4.16 -13.08 2.58
N SER A 179 5.11 -12.78 1.69
CA SER A 179 5.11 -13.26 0.31
C SER A 179 5.27 -14.78 0.23
N ARG A 180 6.05 -15.39 1.14
CA ARG A 180 6.18 -16.85 1.26
C ARG A 180 4.91 -17.49 1.81
N SER A 181 4.29 -16.87 2.81
CA SER A 181 2.99 -17.27 3.35
C SER A 181 1.93 -17.29 2.25
N LEU A 182 1.88 -16.23 1.44
CA LEU A 182 0.95 -16.09 0.32
C LEU A 182 1.09 -17.25 -0.70
N ARG A 183 2.33 -17.60 -1.07
CA ARG A 183 2.60 -18.71 -1.99
C ARG A 183 2.31 -20.10 -1.40
N SER A 184 2.59 -20.28 -0.11
CA SER A 184 2.42 -21.58 0.55
C SER A 184 1.00 -21.81 1.09
N GLY A 185 0.19 -20.75 1.20
CA GLY A 185 -1.10 -20.76 1.88
C GLY A 185 -1.00 -21.04 3.39
N ARG A 186 0.21 -21.00 3.96
CA ARG A 186 0.45 -21.30 5.38
C ARG A 186 0.89 -20.05 6.13
N PRO A 187 0.45 -19.89 7.39
CA PRO A 187 0.87 -18.76 8.21
C PRO A 187 2.36 -18.85 8.54
N GLU A 188 3.04 -17.70 8.55
CA GLU A 188 4.43 -17.60 8.96
C GLU A 188 4.54 -17.03 10.38
N MET A 189 5.42 -17.61 11.18
CA MET A 189 5.73 -17.14 12.53
C MET A 189 7.16 -16.62 12.56
N MET A 190 7.34 -15.35 12.90
CA MET A 190 8.66 -14.74 12.99
C MET A 190 9.16 -14.62 14.43
N GLY A 191 10.44 -14.97 14.58
CA GLY A 191 11.18 -14.92 15.84
C GLY A 191 11.18 -16.25 16.61
N LYS A 192 12.08 -16.37 17.57
CA LYS A 192 12.31 -17.63 18.30
C LYS A 192 11.18 -17.91 19.30
N PRO A 193 10.86 -19.19 19.58
CA PRO A 193 10.04 -19.52 20.73
C PRO A 193 10.76 -18.99 21.98
N ALA A 194 9.99 -18.41 22.90
CA ALA A 194 10.49 -18.08 24.24
C ALA A 194 10.86 -19.35 24.99
#